data_AF-A0A941ICH7-F1
#
_entry.id   AF-A0A941ICH7-F1
#
_cell.length_a   1.000
_cell.length_b   1.000
_cell.length_c   1.000
_cell.angle_alpha   90.00
_cell.angle_beta   90.00
_cell.angle_gamma   90.00
#
_symmetry.space_group_name_H-M   'P 1'
#
loop_
_entity.id
_entity.type
_entity.pdbx_description
1 polymer ?
#
loop_
_entity_poly.entity_id
_entity_poly.type
_entity_poly.pdbx_seq_one_letter_code
_entity_poly.pdbx_strand_id
1 'polypeptide(L)' 'MTNKSVVKHSGNSDVDVNVHVDTKPIAYAMLCTLLASKQISNEEFEEAVSRLDKLTNREKRKMKNVDDFIRPKLNKR' A
#
# COMPACT_ATOMS: atom_id res chain seq x y z
N MET A 1 -49.77 21.22 -13.54
CA MET A 1 -48.45 21.33 -12.90
C MET A 1 -47.91 19.92 -12.72
N THR A 2 -46.87 19.53 -13.45
CA THR A 2 -46.32 18.17 -13.41
C THR A 2 -44.89 18.26 -12.90
N ASN A 3 -44.66 17.82 -11.66
CA ASN A 3 -43.33 17.80 -11.05
C ASN A 3 -42.55 16.61 -11.63
N LYS A 4 -41.74 16.86 -12.67
CA LYS A 4 -40.79 15.88 -13.19
C LYS A 4 -39.50 15.97 -12.37
N SER A 5 -39.43 15.19 -11.31
CA SER A 5 -38.16 14.86 -10.65
C SER A 5 -37.36 13.96 -11.59
N VAL A 6 -36.32 14.52 -12.23
CA VAL A 6 -35.31 13.76 -12.96
C VAL A 6 -34.12 13.63 -12.03
N VAL A 7 -34.05 12.53 -11.27
CA VAL A 7 -32.87 12.18 -10.48
C VAL A 7 -31.79 11.76 -11.46
N LYS A 8 -31.03 12.75 -11.93
CA LYS A 8 -30.06 12.61 -13.01
C LYS A 8 -28.67 12.32 -12.43
N HIS A 9 -28.52 11.17 -11.77
CA HIS A 9 -27.27 10.63 -11.19
C HIS A 9 -27.01 11.10 -9.74
N SER A 10 -27.27 10.21 -8.78
CA SER A 10 -26.75 10.33 -7.42
C SER A 10 -25.28 9.90 -7.46
N GLY A 11 -24.39 10.86 -7.72
CA GLY A 11 -22.94 10.65 -7.84
C GLY A 11 -22.24 10.52 -6.49
N ASN A 12 -22.60 9.51 -5.69
CA ASN A 12 -21.97 9.23 -4.39
C ASN A 12 -21.47 7.79 -4.24
N SER A 13 -21.48 6.98 -5.30
CA SER A 13 -21.17 5.55 -5.20
C SER A 13 -19.80 5.15 -5.76
N ASP A 14 -18.84 6.08 -5.80
CA ASP A 14 -17.45 5.76 -6.09
C ASP A 14 -16.68 5.68 -4.76
N VAL A 15 -16.75 4.50 -4.13
CA VAL A 15 -16.12 4.23 -2.83
C VAL A 15 -14.93 3.31 -3.09
N ASP A 16 -13.76 3.90 -3.29
CA ASP A 16 -12.49 3.17 -3.35
C ASP A 16 -12.07 2.77 -1.93
N VAL A 17 -12.24 1.49 -1.58
CA VAL A 17 -11.73 0.93 -0.34
C VAL A 17 -10.31 0.41 -0.57
N ASN A 18 -9.31 1.15 -0.09
CA ASN A 18 -7.92 0.70 -0.13
C ASN A 18 -7.51 0.10 1.23
N VAL A 19 -7.18 -1.21 1.24
CA VAL A 19 -6.68 -1.90 2.43
C VAL A 19 -5.17 -2.02 2.33
N HIS A 20 -4.45 -1.35 3.23
CA HIS A 20 -3.00 -1.44 3.33
C HIS A 20 -2.62 -2.35 4.51
N VAL A 21 -1.90 -3.44 4.22
CA VAL A 21 -1.35 -4.32 5.24
C VAL A 21 0.17 -4.10 5.30
N ASP A 22 0.64 -3.53 6.40
CA ASP A 22 2.08 -3.42 6.65
C ASP A 22 2.62 -4.77 7.15
N THR A 23 3.42 -5.43 6.31
CA THR A 23 4.02 -6.73 6.59
C THR A 23 5.40 -6.62 7.24
N LYS A 24 5.95 -5.40 7.41
CA LYS A 24 7.26 -5.20 8.01
C LYS A 24 7.35 -5.68 9.47
N PRO A 25 6.36 -5.44 10.35
CA PRO A 25 6.44 -5.89 11.75
C PRO A 25 6.55 -7.41 11.88
N ILE A 26 5.77 -8.17 11.08
CA ILE A 26 5.80 -9.64 11.13
C ILE A 26 7.10 -10.20 10.53
N ALA A 27 7.61 -9.60 9.45
CA ALA A 27 8.89 -10.01 8.87
C ALA A 27 10.05 -9.78 9.87
N TYR A 28 10.05 -8.66 10.58
CA TYR A 28 11.04 -8.39 11.62
C TYR A 28 10.95 -9.39 12.78
N ALA A 29 9.75 -9.71 13.25
CA ALA A 29 9.54 -10.71 14.29
C ALA A 29 10.05 -12.11 13.88
N MET A 30 9.88 -12.49 12.62
CA MET A 30 10.45 -13.73 12.07
C MET A 30 11.98 -13.71 12.12
N LEU A 31 12.62 -12.62 11.68
CA LEU A 31 14.08 -12.48 11.76
C LEU A 31 14.59 -12.57 13.20
N CYS A 32 13.90 -11.95 14.15
CA CYS A 32 14.23 -12.07 15.57
C CYS A 32 14.11 -13.52 16.07
N THR A 33 13.09 -14.26 15.59
CA THR A 33 12.91 -15.68 15.93
C THR A 33 14.07 -16.52 15.39
N LEU A 34 14.52 -16.27 14.16
CA LEU A 34 15.67 -16.94 13.55
C LEU A 34 16.97 -16.64 14.30
N LEU A 35 17.18 -15.38 14.70
CA LEU A 35 18.35 -14.99 15.47
C LEU A 35 18.35 -15.63 16.88
N ALA A 36 17.22 -15.57 17.58
CA ALA A 36 17.06 -16.15 18.92
C ALA A 36 17.24 -17.67 18.91
N SER A 37 16.82 -18.35 17.83
CA SER A 37 17.02 -19.79 17.62
C SER A 37 18.42 -20.15 17.09
N LYS A 38 19.33 -19.16 16.95
CA LYS A 38 20.70 -19.31 16.43
C LYS A 38 20.75 -19.91 15.01
N GLN A 39 19.70 -19.74 14.23
CA GLN A 39 19.63 -20.19 12.84
C GLN A 39 20.35 -19.25 11.87
N ILE A 40 20.63 -18.02 12.30
CA ILE A 40 21.38 -17.00 11.55
C ILE A 40 22.34 -16.28 12.49
N SER A 41 23.42 -15.74 11.94
CA SER A 41 24.36 -14.89 12.68
C SER A 41 23.83 -13.46 12.86
N ASN A 42 24.49 -12.67 13.72
CA ASN A 42 24.17 -11.25 13.85
C ASN A 42 24.42 -10.49 12.54
N GLU A 43 25.50 -10.83 11.81
CA GLU A 43 25.81 -10.21 10.53
C GLU A 43 24.72 -10.51 9.48
N GLU A 44 24.25 -11.76 9.42
CA GLU A 44 23.17 -12.18 8.53
C GLU A 44 21.83 -11.51 8.88
N PHE A 45 21.56 -11.32 10.18
CA PHE A 45 20.38 -10.59 10.66
C PHE A 45 20.40 -9.13 10.21
N GLU A 46 21.51 -8.41 10.43
CA GLU A 46 21.66 -7.01 10.01
C GLU A 46 21.52 -6.85 8.50
N GLU A 47 22.11 -7.77 7.72
CA GLU A 47 21.94 -7.76 6.28
C GLU A 47 20.47 -8.00 5.87
N ALA A 48 19.79 -8.95 6.50
CA ALA A 48 18.39 -9.25 6.23
C ALA A 48 17.46 -8.06 6.55
N VAL A 49 17.69 -7.36 7.67
CA VAL A 49 16.95 -6.14 8.04
C VAL A 49 17.18 -5.04 7.01
N SER A 50 18.43 -4.82 6.57
CA SER A 50 18.76 -3.84 5.53
C SER A 50 18.05 -4.14 4.21
N ARG A 51 17.95 -5.43 3.83
CA ARG A 51 17.23 -5.87 2.64
C ARG A 51 15.70 -5.67 2.78
N LEU A 52 15.14 -5.98 3.94
CA LEU A 52 13.72 -5.76 4.26
C LEU A 52 13.34 -4.28 4.11
N ASP A 53 14.18 -3.37 4.61
CA ASP A 53 13.97 -1.92 4.47
C ASP A 53 14.02 -1.45 3.01
N LYS A 54 14.97 -1.97 2.23
CA LYS A 54 15.06 -1.67 0.80
C LYS A 54 13.83 -2.14 0.02
N LEU A 55 13.29 -3.32 0.35
CA LEU A 55 12.08 -3.86 -0.28
C LEU A 55 10.87 -3.00 0.05
N THR A 56 10.65 -2.71 1.33
CA THR A 56 9.50 -1.90 1.80
C THR A 56 9.54 -0.48 1.19
N ASN A 57 10.72 0.12 1.08
CA ASN A 57 10.88 1.43 0.47
C ASN A 57 10.65 1.43 -1.06
N ARG A 58 10.93 0.31 -1.75
CA ARG A 58 10.59 0.16 -3.18
C ARG A 58 9.09 0.08 -3.40
N GLU A 59 8.36 -0.62 -2.54
CA GLU A 59 6.89 -0.73 -2.64
C GLU A 59 6.20 0.61 -2.43
N LYS A 60 6.62 1.39 -1.43
CA LYS A 60 6.12 2.77 -1.23
C LYS A 60 6.32 3.65 -2.46
N ARG A 61 7.40 3.48 -3.22
CA ARG A 61 7.64 4.22 -4.47
C ARG A 61 6.74 3.76 -5.61
N LYS A 62 6.42 2.46 -5.69
CA LYS A 62 5.51 1.93 -6.72
C LYS A 62 4.08 2.41 -6.54
N MET A 63 3.57 2.45 -5.30
CA MET A 63 2.21 2.94 -5.03
C MET A 63 2.01 4.39 -5.46
N LYS A 64 2.99 5.28 -5.25
CA LYS A 64 2.94 6.67 -5.71
C LYS A 64 2.69 6.81 -7.22
N ASN A 65 3.24 5.90 -8.05
CA ASN A 65 3.07 5.97 -9.50
C ASN A 65 1.70 5.47 -9.96
N VAL A 66 1.01 4.65 -9.17
CA VAL A 66 -0.33 4.13 -9.51
C VAL A 66 -1.40 5.19 -9.24
N ASP A 67 -1.27 5.95 -8.14
CA ASP A 67 -2.16 7.08 -7.83
C ASP A 67 -2.16 8.16 -8.93
N ASP A 68 -1.03 8.36 -9.62
CA ASP A 68 -0.93 9.28 -10.76
C ASP A 68 -1.62 8.76 -12.03
N PHE A 69 -1.82 7.44 -12.15
CA PHE A 69 -2.46 6.79 -13.30
C PHE A 69 -3.99 6.71 -13.14
N ILE A 70 -4.48 6.61 -11.90
CA ILE A 70 -5.91 6.51 -11.59
C ILE A 70 -6.62 7.87 -11.71
N ARG A 71 -5.91 8.99 -11.53
CA ARG A 71 -6.49 10.32 -11.74
C ARG A 71 -6.83 10.52 -13.23
N PRO A 72 -8.11 10.55 -13.64
CA PRO A 72 -8.44 10.85 -15.01
C PRO A 72 -7.99 12.28 -15.28
N LYS A 73 -7.28 12.51 -16.39
CA LYS A 73 -7.03 13.87 -16.89
C LYS A 73 -8.38 14.49 -17.23
N LEU A 74 -8.97 15.19 -16.27
CA LEU A 74 -10.11 16.06 -16.50
C LEU A 74 -9.66 17.13 -17.49
N ASN A 75 -9.96 16.92 -18.77
CA ASN A 75 -9.85 17.95 -19.79
C ASN A 75 -10.74 19.11 -19.35
N LYS A 76 -10.10 20.18 -18.87
CA LYS A 76 -10.73 21.49 -18.73
C LYS A 76 -11.11 21.94 -20.13
N ARG A 77 -12.40 21.87 -20.45
CA ARG A 77 -13.00 22.61 -21.56
C ARG A 77 -13.20 24.05 -21.15
#